data_AF-A0A0M2XW95-F1
#
_entry.id   AF-A0A0M2XW95-F1
#
_cell.length_a   1.000
_cell.length_b   1.000
_cell.length_c   1.000
_cell.angle_alpha   90.00
_cell.angle_beta   90.00
_cell.angle_gamma   90.00
#
_symmetry.space_group_name_H-M   'P 1'
#
loop_
_entity.id
_entity.type
_entity.pdbx_description
1 polymer ?
#
loop_
_entity_poly.entity_id
_entity_poly.type
_entity_poly.pdbx_seq_one_letter_code
_entity_poly.pdbx_strand_id
1 'polypeptide(L)'
;MDNHKKELERLTIMVTQIGEAIKEQVDRDNPDELTGKLQELASLQGTASWCLATAKALYNSKIASLLVSDLYKGYTATDRKTIFLELAKEELFMLNIVERYVANISHSIESFRSILSYKKLEFEQSKYQTT
;
A
#
# COMPACT_ATOMS: atom_id res chain seq x y z
N MET A 1 -9.00 -13.94 20.51
CA MET A 1 -9.38 -12.53 20.29
C MET A 1 -8.20 -11.57 20.36
N ASP A 2 -7.22 -11.80 21.24
CA ASP A 2 -6.10 -10.86 21.46
C ASP A 2 -5.08 -10.79 20.29
N ASN A 3 -4.86 -11.87 19.54
CA ASN A 3 -3.88 -11.88 18.43
C ASN A 3 -4.35 -11.10 17.19
N HIS A 4 -5.61 -11.23 16.77
CA HIS A 4 -6.16 -10.52 15.59
C HIS A 4 -6.10 -9.01 15.76
N LYS A 5 -6.43 -8.52 16.95
CA LYS A 5 -6.39 -7.09 17.27
C LYS A 5 -4.95 -6.55 17.26
N LYS A 6 -4.00 -7.31 17.80
CA LYS A 6 -2.56 -6.98 17.77
C LYS A 6 -1.99 -6.96 16.35
N GLU A 7 -2.39 -7.92 15.51
CA GLU A 7 -1.97 -7.96 14.10
C GLU A 7 -2.56 -6.79 13.30
N LEU A 8 -3.82 -6.45 13.53
CA LEU A 8 -4.46 -5.30 12.91
C LEU A 8 -3.78 -3.98 13.33
N GLU A 9 -3.48 -3.81 14.62
CA GLU A 9 -2.76 -2.64 15.14
C GLU A 9 -1.36 -2.50 14.52
N ARG A 10 -0.60 -3.60 14.47
CA ARG A 10 0.71 -3.62 13.81
C ARG A 10 0.60 -3.26 12.32
N LEU A 11 -0.41 -3.80 11.64
CA LEU A 11 -0.68 -3.48 10.24
C LEU A 11 -1.01 -1.99 10.08
N THR A 12 -1.87 -1.42 10.92
CA THR A 12 -2.22 0.00 10.89
C THR A 12 -0.99 0.89 11.02
N ILE A 13 -0.08 0.59 11.96
CA ILE A 13 1.16 1.37 12.14
C ILE A 13 2.00 1.36 10.86
N MET A 14 2.26 0.19 10.29
CA MET A 14 3.09 0.06 9.09
C MET A 14 2.45 0.73 7.87
N VAL A 15 1.13 0.60 7.72
CA VAL A 15 0.38 1.20 6.62
C VAL A 15 0.37 2.72 6.73
N THR A 16 0.28 3.27 7.93
CA THR A 16 0.41 4.71 8.17
C THR A 16 1.78 5.21 7.75
N GLN A 17 2.86 4.53 8.15
CA GLN A 17 4.23 4.88 7.75
C GLN A 17 4.40 4.87 6.22
N ILE A 18 3.88 3.84 5.56
CA ILE A 18 3.88 3.78 4.09
C ILE A 18 3.10 4.96 3.48
N GLY A 19 1.91 5.25 4.02
CA GLY A 19 1.07 6.34 3.54
C GLY A 19 1.72 7.71 3.72
N GLU A 20 2.44 7.94 4.81
CA GLU A 20 3.21 9.16 5.07
C GLU A 20 4.35 9.31 4.07
N ALA A 21 5.15 8.25 3.87
CA ALA A 21 6.22 8.24 2.89
C ALA A 21 5.70 8.52 1.47
N ILE A 22 4.55 7.95 1.06
CA ILE A 22 3.98 8.24 -0.26
C ILE A 22 3.53 9.71 -0.39
N LYS A 23 3.03 10.32 0.68
CA LYS A 23 2.47 11.70 0.66
C LYS A 23 3.53 12.78 0.74
N GLU A 24 4.68 12.48 1.33
CA GLU A 24 5.76 13.43 1.48
C GLU A 24 6.22 13.93 0.10
N GLN A 25 6.21 15.25 -0.05
CA GLN A 25 6.61 15.92 -1.26
C GLN A 25 8.11 16.12 -1.27
N VAL A 26 8.69 16.02 -2.46
CA VAL A 26 10.10 16.30 -2.72
C VAL A 26 10.21 17.30 -3.87
N ASP A 27 11.27 18.10 -3.86
CA ASP A 27 11.59 18.95 -4.99
C ASP A 27 11.93 18.07 -6.20
N ARG A 28 11.08 18.16 -7.24
CA ARG A 28 11.24 17.38 -8.46
C ARG A 28 12.34 17.91 -9.36
N ASP A 29 12.88 19.08 -9.06
CA ASP A 29 14.01 19.62 -9.79
C ASP A 29 15.36 19.24 -9.21
N ASN A 30 15.38 18.80 -7.95
CA ASN A 30 16.56 18.34 -7.23
C ASN A 30 16.79 16.82 -7.42
N PRO A 31 17.83 16.39 -8.17
CA PRO A 31 18.11 14.98 -8.39
C PRO A 31 18.43 14.18 -7.12
N ASP A 32 19.01 14.82 -6.10
CA ASP A 32 19.37 14.16 -4.84
C ASP A 32 18.11 13.82 -4.02
N GLU A 33 17.16 14.75 -3.95
CA GLU A 33 15.87 14.51 -3.31
C GLU A 33 15.05 13.44 -4.03
N LEU A 34 15.03 13.47 -5.37
CA LEU A 34 14.38 12.42 -6.17
C LEU A 34 15.00 11.04 -5.93
N THR A 35 16.32 10.98 -5.84
CA THR A 35 17.05 9.73 -5.59
C THR A 35 16.79 9.22 -4.17
N GLY A 36 16.81 10.11 -3.18
CA GLY A 36 16.45 9.78 -1.80
C GLY A 36 15.04 9.22 -1.70
N LYS A 37 14.07 9.87 -2.36
CA LYS A 37 12.68 9.42 -2.40
C LYS A 37 12.51 8.07 -3.06
N LEU A 38 13.20 7.86 -4.18
CA LEU A 38 13.21 6.58 -4.88
C LEU A 38 13.72 5.45 -3.97
N GLN A 39 14.82 5.67 -3.25
CA GLN A 39 15.41 4.68 -2.34
C GLN A 39 14.49 4.38 -1.16
N GLU A 40 13.89 5.41 -0.56
CA GLU A 40 12.93 5.24 0.52
C GLU A 40 11.73 4.37 0.07
N LEU A 41 11.08 4.73 -1.03
CA LEU A 41 9.92 3.99 -1.54
C LEU A 41 10.29 2.55 -1.94
N ALA A 42 11.47 2.35 -2.52
CA ALA A 42 11.98 1.01 -2.83
C ALA A 42 12.19 0.17 -1.56
N SER A 43 12.72 0.77 -0.48
CA SER A 43 12.89 0.08 0.80
C SER A 43 11.55 -0.34 1.43
N LEU A 44 10.50 0.45 1.22
CA LEU A 44 9.16 0.19 1.75
C LEU A 44 8.39 -0.85 0.92
N GLN A 45 8.82 -1.18 -0.30
CA GLN A 45 8.10 -2.10 -1.20
C GLN A 45 7.93 -3.50 -0.59
N GLY A 46 8.96 -4.01 0.09
CA GLY A 46 8.89 -5.28 0.82
C GLY A 46 7.90 -5.23 1.98
N THR A 47 7.95 -4.16 2.77
CA THR A 47 7.01 -3.93 3.89
C THR A 47 5.57 -3.81 3.39
N ALA A 48 5.33 -3.09 2.29
CA ALA A 48 4.01 -2.93 1.68
C ALA A 48 3.45 -4.28 1.17
N SER A 49 4.31 -5.11 0.57
CA SER A 49 3.95 -6.46 0.13
C SER A 49 3.56 -7.36 1.31
N TRP A 50 4.30 -7.30 2.42
CA TRP A 50 3.95 -8.00 3.64
C TRP A 50 2.63 -7.50 4.23
N CYS A 51 2.42 -6.18 4.29
CA CYS A 51 1.17 -5.58 4.75
C CYS A 51 -0.02 -6.07 3.92
N LEU A 52 0.15 -6.20 2.59
CA LEU A 52 -0.90 -6.68 1.70
C LEU A 52 -1.27 -8.14 1.99
N ALA A 53 -0.27 -8.99 2.17
CA ALA A 53 -0.48 -10.39 2.52
C ALA A 53 -1.21 -10.51 3.87
N THR A 54 -0.78 -9.75 4.88
CA THR A 54 -1.40 -9.72 6.20
C THR A 54 -2.84 -9.21 6.14
N ALA A 55 -3.11 -8.12 5.44
CA ALA A 55 -4.46 -7.57 5.29
C ALA A 55 -5.41 -8.59 4.62
N LYS A 56 -4.94 -9.27 3.57
CA LYS A 56 -5.69 -10.34 2.89
C LYS A 56 -5.98 -11.50 3.85
N ALA A 57 -5.00 -11.92 4.64
CA ALA A 57 -5.16 -12.99 5.62
C ALA A 57 -6.19 -12.63 6.70
N LEU A 58 -6.12 -11.41 7.25
CA LEU A 58 -7.07 -10.92 8.25
C LEU A 58 -8.49 -10.84 7.71
N TYR A 59 -8.69 -10.27 6.52
CA TYR A 59 -9.99 -10.20 5.88
C TYR A 59 -10.56 -11.60 5.60
N ASN A 60 -9.77 -12.49 5.02
CA ASN A 60 -10.21 -13.86 4.73
C ASN A 60 -10.54 -14.64 6.01
N SER A 61 -9.75 -14.48 7.07
CA SER A 61 -10.01 -15.09 8.37
C SER A 61 -11.31 -14.58 9.00
N LYS A 62 -11.56 -13.27 8.90
CA LYS A 62 -12.82 -12.65 9.33
C LYS A 62 -14.01 -13.22 8.57
N ILE A 63 -13.96 -13.25 7.24
CA ILE A 63 -15.03 -13.81 6.40
C ILE A 63 -15.26 -15.30 6.70
N ALA A 64 -14.18 -16.09 6.86
CA ALA A 64 -14.30 -17.50 7.22
C ALA A 64 -15.00 -17.68 8.58
N SER A 65 -14.64 -16.86 9.58
CA SER A 65 -15.28 -16.91 10.91
C SER A 65 -16.78 -16.59 10.87
N LEU A 66 -17.19 -15.66 10.00
CA LEU A 66 -18.59 -15.30 9.80
C LEU A 66 -19.34 -16.41 9.06
N LEU A 67 -18.69 -17.06 8.09
CA LEU A 67 -19.28 -18.11 7.27
C LEU A 67 -19.56 -19.40 8.06
N VAL A 68 -18.69 -19.76 9.00
CA VAL A 68 -18.89 -20.93 9.87
C VAL A 68 -19.87 -20.67 11.03
N SER A 69 -20.23 -19.41 11.27
CA SER A 69 -21.14 -19.04 12.34
C SER A 69 -22.58 -19.47 12.04
N ASP A 70 -23.20 -20.16 13.00
CA ASP A 70 -24.60 -20.59 12.91
C ASP A 70 -25.58 -19.41 12.89
N LEU A 71 -25.17 -18.24 13.38
CA LEU A 71 -25.99 -17.02 13.46
C LEU A 71 -26.56 -16.59 12.11
N TYR A 72 -25.88 -16.92 11.02
CA TYR A 72 -26.22 -16.43 9.69
C TYR A 72 -26.81 -17.50 8.76
N LYS A 73 -26.96 -18.76 9.21
CA LYS A 73 -27.40 -19.88 8.35
C LYS A 73 -28.79 -19.70 7.74
N GLY A 74 -29.68 -18.97 8.41
CA GLY A 74 -31.05 -18.72 7.93
C GLY A 74 -31.19 -17.60 6.90
N TYR A 75 -30.13 -16.84 6.64
CA TYR A 75 -30.16 -15.72 5.70
C TYR A 75 -29.86 -16.17 4.26
N THR A 76 -30.43 -15.45 3.28
CA THR A 76 -30.12 -15.71 1.87
C THR A 76 -28.64 -15.43 1.56
N ALA A 77 -28.13 -15.95 0.45
CA ALA A 77 -26.75 -15.68 0.04
C ALA A 77 -26.46 -14.18 -0.14
N THR A 78 -27.42 -13.42 -0.66
CA THR A 78 -27.31 -11.97 -0.87
C THR A 78 -27.27 -11.21 0.44
N ASP A 79 -28.14 -11.55 1.39
CA ASP A 79 -28.16 -10.92 2.72
C ASP A 79 -26.88 -11.21 3.49
N ARG A 80 -26.43 -12.48 3.48
CA ARG A 80 -25.15 -12.87 4.11
C ARG A 80 -23.97 -12.08 3.55
N LYS A 81 -23.91 -11.92 2.22
CA LYS A 81 -22.85 -11.12 1.60
C LYS A 81 -22.84 -9.68 2.14
N THR A 82 -24.01 -9.04 2.21
CA THR A 82 -24.14 -7.66 2.70
C THR A 82 -23.76 -7.55 4.17
N ILE A 83 -24.25 -8.46 5.00
CA ILE A 83 -23.94 -8.52 6.44
C ILE A 83 -22.44 -8.74 6.65
N PHE A 84 -21.81 -9.67 5.91
CA PHE A 84 -20.40 -9.97 6.08
C PHE A 84 -19.50 -8.82 5.68
N LEU A 85 -19.87 -8.08 4.63
CA LEU A 85 -19.16 -6.87 4.22
C LEU A 85 -19.20 -5.79 5.33
N GLU A 86 -20.36 -5.57 5.96
CA GLU A 86 -20.47 -4.61 7.06
C GLU A 86 -19.69 -5.07 8.30
N LEU A 87 -19.75 -6.37 8.65
CA LEU A 87 -19.05 -6.92 9.80
C LEU A 87 -17.53 -7.03 9.63
N ALA A 88 -17.04 -7.07 8.39
CA ALA A 88 -15.62 -7.12 8.04
C ALA A 88 -15.11 -5.78 7.48
N LYS A 89 -15.85 -4.68 7.70
CA LYS A 89 -15.56 -3.37 7.09
C LYS A 89 -14.17 -2.82 7.44
N GLU A 90 -13.68 -3.09 8.65
CA GLU A 90 -12.37 -2.63 9.10
C GLU A 90 -11.25 -3.36 8.36
N GLU A 91 -11.33 -4.70 8.30
CA GLU A 91 -10.36 -5.51 7.55
C GLU A 91 -10.42 -5.19 6.05
N LEU A 92 -11.62 -4.98 5.50
CA LEU A 92 -11.82 -4.61 4.11
C LEU A 92 -11.25 -3.22 3.79
N PHE A 93 -11.45 -2.24 4.68
CA PHE A 93 -10.84 -0.92 4.54
C PHE A 93 -9.31 -1.03 4.52
N MET A 94 -8.73 -1.77 5.46
CA MET A 94 -7.27 -1.99 5.52
C MET A 94 -6.73 -2.72 4.29
N LEU A 95 -7.46 -3.72 3.77
CA LEU A 95 -7.10 -4.38 2.52
C LEU A 95 -7.06 -3.37 1.36
N ASN A 96 -8.13 -2.60 1.19
CA ASN A 96 -8.27 -1.66 0.08
C ASN A 96 -7.21 -0.55 0.11
N ILE A 97 -6.89 -0.01 1.29
CA ILE A 97 -5.87 1.05 1.39
C ILE A 97 -4.48 0.52 1.11
N VAL A 98 -4.15 -0.69 1.58
CA VAL A 98 -2.85 -1.33 1.32
C VAL A 98 -2.68 -1.64 -0.15
N GLU A 99 -3.72 -2.17 -0.83
CA GLU A 99 -3.67 -2.42 -2.28
C GLU A 99 -3.36 -1.15 -3.07
N ARG A 100 -3.99 -0.03 -2.69
CA ARG A 100 -3.71 1.28 -3.30
C ARG A 100 -2.29 1.75 -3.03
N TYR A 101 -1.77 1.56 -1.83
CA TYR A 101 -0.40 1.98 -1.48
C TYR A 101 0.66 1.14 -2.16
N VAL A 102 0.49 -0.18 -2.29
CA VAL A 102 1.39 -1.06 -3.05
C VAL A 102 1.45 -0.63 -4.53
N ALA A 103 0.28 -0.35 -5.13
CA ALA A 103 0.23 0.14 -6.50
C ALA A 103 0.92 1.51 -6.62
N ASN A 104 0.63 2.43 -5.69
CA ASN A 104 1.20 3.77 -5.71
C ASN A 104 2.73 3.77 -5.53
N ILE A 105 3.28 2.94 -4.62
CA ILE A 105 4.74 2.76 -4.50
C ILE A 105 5.33 2.34 -5.85
N SER A 106 4.74 1.34 -6.49
CA SER A 106 5.24 0.81 -7.77
C SER A 106 5.21 1.88 -8.88
N HIS A 107 4.11 2.64 -8.98
CA HIS A 107 3.98 3.73 -9.94
C HIS A 107 4.91 4.90 -9.64
N SER A 108 5.08 5.25 -8.37
CA SER A 108 5.97 6.32 -7.92
C SER A 108 7.43 5.98 -8.21
N ILE A 109 7.86 4.74 -7.94
CA ILE A 109 9.20 4.24 -8.27
C ILE A 109 9.47 4.33 -9.78
N GLU A 110 8.50 3.98 -10.63
CA GLU A 110 8.64 4.12 -12.09
C GLU A 110 8.69 5.58 -12.54
N SER A 111 7.84 6.43 -11.96
CA SER A 111 7.83 7.87 -12.24
C SER A 111 9.16 8.53 -11.87
N PHE A 112 9.70 8.25 -10.69
CA PHE A 112 11.00 8.80 -10.27
C PHE A 112 12.16 8.30 -11.14
N ARG A 113 12.17 7.01 -11.51
CA ARG A 113 13.16 6.48 -12.46
C ARG A 113 13.10 7.19 -13.81
N SER A 114 11.90 7.47 -14.32
CA SER A 114 11.70 8.20 -15.57
C SER A 114 12.22 9.64 -15.49
N ILE A 115 11.92 10.36 -14.41
CA ILE A 115 12.39 11.75 -14.19
C ILE A 115 13.92 11.79 -14.08
N LEU A 116 14.53 10.89 -13.30
CA LEU A 116 15.98 10.82 -13.16
C LEU A 116 16.68 10.50 -14.49
N SER A 117 16.09 9.59 -15.29
CA SER A 117 16.61 9.29 -16.63
C SER A 117 16.54 10.50 -17.56
N TYR A 118 15.46 11.28 -17.50
CA TYR A 118 15.31 12.51 -18.28
C TYR A 118 16.36 13.56 -17.86
N LYS A 119 16.52 13.81 -16.56
CA LYS A 119 17.52 14.76 -16.05
C LYS A 119 18.95 14.36 -16.37
N LYS A 120 19.25 13.05 -16.35
CA LYS A 120 20.56 12.54 -16.79
C LYS A 120 20.84 12.90 -18.25
N LEU A 121 19.85 12.74 -19.13
CA LEU A 121 19.99 13.07 -20.55
C LEU A 121 20.22 14.58 -20.76
N GLU A 122 19.48 15.44 -20.05
CA GLU A 122 19.68 16.89 -20.11
C GLU A 122 21.10 17.29 -19.67
N PHE A 123 21.59 16.70 -18.57
CA PHE A 123 22.93 16.95 -18.06
C PHE A 123 24.05 16.46 -19.00
N GLU A 124 23.82 15.38 -19.74
CA GLU A 124 24.75 14.92 -20.77
C GLU A 124 24.75 15.88 -21.97
N GLN A 125 23.58 16.30 -22.45
CA GLN A 125 23.44 17.24 -23.56
C GLN A 125 24.06 18.60 -23.27
N SER A 126 23.89 19.13 -22.05
CA SER A 126 24.45 20.43 -21.66
C SER A 126 25.99 20.45 -21.73
N LYS A 127 26.66 19.30 -21.51
CA LYS A 127 28.12 19.20 -21.63
C LYS A 127 28.63 19.38 -23.07
N TYR A 128 27.84 18.93 -24.05
CA TYR A 128 28.20 19.02 -25.48
C TYR A 128 27.89 20.39 -26.10
N GLN A 129 27.03 21.20 -25.47
CA GLN A 129 26.70 22.56 -25.94
C GLN A 129 27.71 23.62 -25.50
N THR A 130 28.59 23.30 -24.55
CA THR A 130 29.66 24.19 -24.04
C THR A 130 31.01 24.06 -24.76
N THR A 131 31.06 23.34 -25.89
CA THR A 131 32.20 23.26 -26.82
C THR A 131 31.83 23.83 -28.17
#